data_AF-A0A291QYJ1-F1
#
_entry.id   AF-A0A291QYJ1-F1
#
_cell.length_a   1.000
_cell.length_b   1.000
_cell.length_c   1.000
_cell.angle_alpha   90.00
_cell.angle_beta   90.00
_cell.angle_gamma   90.00
#
_symmetry.space_group_name_H-M   'P 1'
#
loop_
_entity.id
_entity.type
_entity.pdbx_description
1 polymer ?
#
loop_
_entity_poly.entity_id
_entity_poly.type
_entity_poly.pdbx_seq_one_letter_code
_entity_poly.pdbx_strand_id
1 'polypeptide(L)'
;MKFNVLAICAILVATATVCVSQVDAAKNRASHSFVYSTSGTDITDPAFYTEVSFDDSDCPNDGALCALIIEDNDVYTLAEVIAQSKPMSWVGKPKVDDVSTGALGAKIQNELSTPGENLTPDGNGRVVYERD
;
A
#
# COMPACT_ATOMS: atom_id res chain seq x y z
N MET A 1 -25.68 -67.05 11.05
CA MET A 1 -26.01 -65.65 10.76
C MET A 1 -24.71 -64.89 10.54
N LYS A 2 -24.43 -64.45 9.31
CA LYS A 2 -23.26 -63.63 8.96
C LYS A 2 -23.77 -62.50 8.09
N PHE A 3 -23.73 -61.27 8.60
CA PHE A 3 -24.18 -60.08 7.90
C PHE A 3 -23.12 -59.64 6.89
N ASN A 4 -23.57 -59.42 5.64
CA ASN A 4 -22.75 -58.88 4.55
C ASN A 4 -22.41 -57.42 4.85
N VAL A 5 -21.12 -57.15 5.05
CA VAL A 5 -20.55 -55.81 5.07
C VAL A 5 -20.11 -55.51 3.65
N LEU A 6 -20.90 -54.74 2.87
CA LEU A 6 -20.46 -53.99 1.68
C LEU A 6 -21.68 -53.39 0.96
N ALA A 7 -22.33 -52.39 1.56
CA ALA A 7 -23.18 -51.44 0.82
C ALA A 7 -23.67 -50.29 1.72
N ILE A 8 -22.76 -49.41 2.18
CA ILE A 8 -23.15 -48.05 2.59
C ILE A 8 -22.05 -47.09 2.13
N CYS A 9 -21.88 -46.97 0.81
CA CYS A 9 -21.19 -45.84 0.17
C CYS A 9 -22.23 -44.82 -0.31
N ALA A 10 -23.10 -44.37 0.60
CA ALA A 10 -24.07 -43.34 0.28
C ALA A 10 -24.19 -42.36 1.44
N ILE A 11 -24.03 -41.09 1.10
CA ILE A 11 -24.37 -39.89 1.88
C ILE A 11 -23.23 -39.37 2.79
N LEU A 12 -22.28 -38.67 2.17
CA LEU A 12 -21.65 -37.48 2.76
C LEU A 12 -21.35 -36.49 1.63
N VAL A 13 -22.44 -35.99 1.03
CA VAL A 13 -22.41 -34.82 0.15
C VAL A 13 -22.76 -33.60 1.00
N ALA A 14 -21.93 -32.58 0.85
CA ALA A 14 -22.21 -31.18 1.16
C ALA A 14 -22.30 -30.79 2.64
N THR A 15 -21.15 -30.79 3.32
CA THR A 15 -20.80 -29.67 4.19
C THR A 15 -19.47 -29.08 3.72
N ALA A 16 -19.49 -28.50 2.51
CA ALA A 16 -18.54 -27.45 2.17
C ALA A 16 -18.87 -26.28 3.10
N THR A 17 -18.27 -26.29 4.28
CA THR A 17 -18.24 -25.15 5.17
C THR A 17 -17.60 -24.02 4.37
N VAL A 18 -18.46 -23.17 3.80
CA VAL A 18 -18.05 -21.89 3.25
C VAL A 18 -17.52 -21.12 4.45
N CYS A 19 -16.21 -21.16 4.65
CA CYS A 19 -15.52 -20.19 5.46
C CYS A 19 -15.67 -18.86 4.71
N VAL A 20 -16.81 -18.20 4.91
CA VAL A 20 -16.93 -16.78 4.65
C VAL A 20 -16.09 -16.15 5.75
N SER A 21 -14.78 -16.03 5.51
CA SER A 21 -13.96 -15.10 6.25
C SER A 21 -14.59 -13.75 6.00
N GLN A 22 -15.39 -13.26 6.95
CA GLN A 22 -15.66 -11.85 7.06
C GLN A 22 -14.30 -11.20 7.26
N VAL A 23 -13.70 -10.76 6.16
CA VAL A 23 -12.67 -9.75 6.21
C VAL A 23 -13.43 -8.54 6.72
N ASP A 24 -13.40 -8.32 8.04
CA ASP A 24 -13.71 -7.02 8.60
C ASP A 24 -13.01 -6.02 7.69
N ALA A 25 -13.78 -5.14 7.05
CA ALA A 25 -13.23 -4.05 6.26
C ALA A 25 -12.32 -3.29 7.22
N ALA A 26 -11.03 -3.63 7.18
CA ALA A 26 -10.02 -3.00 8.00
C ALA A 26 -10.25 -1.53 7.74
N LYS A 27 -10.53 -0.77 8.79
CA LYS A 27 -10.48 0.68 8.68
C LYS A 27 -9.10 0.92 8.10
N ASN A 28 -9.13 1.39 6.86
CA ASN A 28 -8.01 1.64 5.99
C ASN A 28 -7.20 2.73 6.70
N ARG A 29 -6.38 2.27 7.64
CA ARG A 29 -5.56 3.08 8.52
C ARG A 29 -4.24 3.11 7.79
N ALA A 30 -3.80 4.31 7.45
CA ALA A 30 -2.48 4.50 6.91
C ALA A 30 -1.45 3.84 7.85
N SER A 31 -0.76 2.82 7.32
CA SER A 31 0.09 1.92 8.09
C SER A 31 1.56 2.32 8.03
N HIS A 32 1.94 3.05 6.97
CA HIS A 32 3.32 3.34 6.63
C HIS A 32 3.56 4.83 6.53
N SER A 33 4.73 5.26 6.97
CA SER A 33 5.18 6.64 6.87
C SER A 33 6.53 6.67 6.17
N PHE A 34 6.65 7.42 5.09
CA PHE A 34 7.88 7.54 4.31
C PHE A 34 8.32 8.99 4.24
N VAL A 35 9.62 9.23 4.34
CA VAL A 35 10.24 10.55 4.07
C VAL A 35 10.95 10.48 2.73
N TYR A 36 10.77 11.52 1.93
CA TYR A 36 11.51 11.69 0.67
C TYR A 36 12.91 12.23 0.98
N SER A 37 13.94 11.55 0.47
CA SER A 37 15.32 12.02 0.62
C SER A 37 15.51 13.33 -0.13
N THR A 38 15.99 14.34 0.58
CA THR A 38 16.29 15.67 0.03
C THR A 38 17.43 15.65 -1.00
N SER A 39 18.20 14.56 -1.04
CA SER A 39 19.21 14.28 -2.06
C SER A 39 18.63 13.63 -3.33
N GLY A 40 17.35 13.25 -3.32
CA GLY A 40 16.68 12.63 -4.45
C GLY A 40 16.45 13.63 -5.58
N THR A 41 16.64 13.19 -6.82
CA THR A 41 16.41 14.01 -8.02
C THR A 41 15.09 13.70 -8.71
N ASP A 42 14.40 12.63 -8.30
CA ASP A 42 13.18 12.14 -8.93
C ASP A 42 12.19 11.63 -7.87
N ILE A 43 11.12 12.39 -7.65
CA ILE A 43 10.03 12.04 -6.72
C ILE A 43 9.27 10.77 -7.16
N THR A 44 9.45 10.31 -8.39
CA THR A 44 8.82 9.09 -8.88
C THR A 44 9.68 7.86 -8.71
N ASP A 45 10.90 7.97 -8.15
CA ASP A 45 11.75 6.81 -7.85
C ASP A 45 11.58 6.35 -6.38
N PRO A 46 11.00 5.14 -6.16
CA PRO A 46 10.84 4.54 -4.83
C PRO A 46 12.15 4.40 -4.04
N ALA A 47 13.32 4.41 -4.70
CA ALA A 47 14.62 4.31 -4.03
C ALA A 47 14.92 5.51 -3.10
N PHE A 48 14.31 6.68 -3.34
CA PHE A 48 14.54 7.87 -2.51
C PHE A 48 13.63 7.97 -1.28
N TYR A 49 12.78 6.98 -1.03
CA TYR A 49 11.86 6.98 0.10
C TYR A 49 12.37 6.09 1.22
N THR A 50 12.44 6.62 2.44
CA THR A 50 12.82 5.86 3.63
C THR A 50 11.64 5.77 4.58
N GLU A 51 11.32 4.55 5.00
CA GLU A 51 10.28 4.33 5.99
C GLU A 51 10.75 4.81 7.37
N VAL A 52 9.90 5.54 8.08
CA VAL A 52 10.19 6.10 9.40
C VAL A 52 9.06 5.77 10.37
N SER A 53 9.39 5.66 11.66
CA SER A 53 8.37 5.73 12.71
C SER A 53 7.96 7.19 12.87
N PHE A 54 6.75 7.52 12.41
CA PHE A 54 6.12 8.84 12.39
C PHE A 54 6.55 9.79 13.53
N ASP A 55 7.50 10.70 13.26
CA ASP A 55 7.73 11.98 13.99
C ASP A 55 8.89 12.85 13.45
N ASP A 56 9.57 12.50 12.34
CA ASP A 56 10.91 13.10 12.07
C ASP A 56 11.12 13.53 10.60
N SER A 57 10.16 14.23 10.01
CA SER A 57 10.34 14.82 8.68
C SER A 57 10.64 16.31 8.78
N ASP A 58 11.92 16.65 8.97
CA ASP A 58 12.43 17.98 8.64
C ASP A 58 12.26 18.20 7.12
N CYS A 59 11.26 19.00 6.74
CA CYS A 59 11.00 19.37 5.34
C CYS A 59 12.20 20.14 4.76
N PRO A 60 12.74 19.75 3.60
CA PRO A 60 13.90 20.41 3.00
C PRO A 60 13.67 21.88 2.69
N ASN A 61 12.50 22.21 2.12
CA ASN A 61 12.12 23.56 1.66
C ASN A 61 10.59 23.65 1.50
N ASP A 62 10.10 24.88 1.33
CA ASP A 62 8.73 25.21 0.92
C ASP A 62 8.45 24.69 -0.51
N GLY A 63 7.25 24.17 -0.76
CA GLY A 63 6.80 23.53 -1.99
C GLY A 63 7.40 22.14 -2.29
N ALA A 64 8.05 21.50 -1.33
CA ALA A 64 8.71 20.21 -1.51
C ALA A 64 7.99 19.08 -0.76
N LEU A 65 7.96 17.89 -1.36
CA LEU A 65 7.48 16.67 -0.69
C LEU A 65 8.34 16.34 0.53
N CYS A 66 7.70 16.29 1.69
CA CYS A 66 8.34 16.00 2.96
C CYS A 66 8.11 14.56 3.39
N ALA A 67 6.86 14.14 3.39
CA ALA A 67 6.47 12.81 3.86
C ALA A 67 5.22 12.28 3.16
N LEU A 68 5.05 10.97 3.22
CA LEU A 68 3.89 10.24 2.77
C LEU A 68 3.38 9.40 3.94
N ILE A 69 2.08 9.48 4.25
CA ILE A 69 1.42 8.45 5.05
C ILE A 69 0.50 7.68 4.12
N ILE A 70 0.72 6.38 3.99
CA ILE A 70 0.04 5.54 3.00
C ILE A 70 -0.33 4.18 3.57
N GLU A 71 -1.17 3.46 2.83
CA GLU A 71 -1.62 2.12 3.17
C GLU A 71 -0.72 1.05 2.54
N ASP A 72 -0.84 -0.19 3.02
CA ASP A 72 -0.09 -1.35 2.52
C ASP A 72 -0.28 -1.56 1.01
N ASN A 73 -1.46 -1.22 0.47
CA ASN A 73 -1.74 -1.33 -0.97
C ASN A 73 -0.87 -0.41 -1.83
N ASP A 74 -0.33 0.67 -1.25
CA ASP A 74 0.58 1.58 -1.92
C ASP A 74 2.06 1.22 -1.69
N VAL A 75 2.34 0.11 -1.00
CA VAL A 75 3.69 -0.38 -0.75
C VAL A 75 3.97 -1.61 -1.60
N TYR A 76 5.13 -1.63 -2.23
CA TYR A 76 5.56 -2.75 -3.07
C TYR A 76 5.76 -4.03 -2.26
N THR A 77 4.99 -5.05 -2.61
CA THR A 77 5.25 -6.41 -2.13
C THR A 77 6.34 -7.09 -2.95
N LEU A 78 6.97 -8.13 -2.39
CA LEU A 78 7.92 -8.98 -3.12
C LEU A 78 7.31 -9.57 -4.39
N ALA A 79 6.04 -9.99 -4.33
CA ALA A 79 5.35 -10.59 -5.47
C ALA A 79 5.17 -9.59 -6.62
N GLU A 80 4.80 -8.34 -6.31
CA GLU A 80 4.62 -7.29 -7.31
C GLU A 80 5.94 -6.89 -7.96
N VAL A 81 7.00 -6.73 -7.17
CA VAL A 81 8.34 -6.40 -7.68
C VAL A 81 8.81 -7.45 -8.69
N ILE A 82 8.63 -8.74 -8.36
CA ILE A 82 8.96 -9.84 -9.28
C ILE A 82 8.05 -9.82 -10.52
N ALA A 83 6.74 -9.71 -10.33
CA ALA A 83 5.77 -9.78 -11.42
C ALA A 83 5.94 -8.64 -12.43
N GLN A 84 6.35 -7.46 -11.96
CA GLN A 84 6.54 -6.26 -12.77
C GLN A 84 8.01 -6.07 -13.22
N SER A 85 8.91 -7.01 -12.90
CA SER A 85 10.34 -6.92 -13.19
C SER A 85 11.00 -5.62 -12.68
N LYS A 86 10.59 -5.18 -11.49
CA LYS A 86 11.13 -3.99 -10.81
C LYS A 86 12.41 -4.33 -10.02
N PRO A 87 13.24 -3.35 -9.64
CA PRO A 87 14.40 -3.59 -8.79
C PRO A 87 14.02 -4.21 -7.44
N MET A 88 14.80 -5.19 -6.97
CA MET A 88 14.56 -5.84 -5.67
C MET A 88 14.66 -4.87 -4.47
N SER A 89 15.34 -3.74 -4.64
CA SER A 89 15.41 -2.66 -3.64
C SER A 89 14.07 -1.93 -3.43
N TRP A 90 13.08 -2.17 -4.29
CA TRP A 90 11.76 -1.57 -4.19
C TRP A 90 10.82 -2.34 -3.26
N VAL A 91 11.16 -3.54 -2.81
CA VAL A 91 10.33 -4.27 -1.84
C VAL A 91 10.22 -3.45 -0.55
N GLY A 92 8.99 -3.17 -0.11
CA GLY A 92 8.71 -2.30 1.04
C GLY A 92 8.78 -0.81 0.74
N LYS A 93 8.98 -0.40 -0.51
CA LYS A 93 8.99 1.01 -0.93
C LYS A 93 7.61 1.46 -1.43
N PRO A 94 7.28 2.76 -1.34
CA PRO A 94 6.01 3.27 -1.85
C PRO A 94 5.97 3.20 -3.38
N LYS A 95 4.78 2.90 -3.95
CA LYS A 95 4.50 2.83 -5.39
C LYS A 95 4.36 4.21 -6.03
N VAL A 96 5.35 5.07 -5.80
CA VAL A 96 5.36 6.46 -6.27
C VAL A 96 5.56 6.58 -7.79
N ASP A 97 6.03 5.52 -8.44
CA ASP A 97 6.21 5.46 -9.89
C ASP A 97 4.90 5.14 -10.64
N ASP A 98 3.86 4.67 -9.94
CA ASP A 98 2.54 4.47 -10.54
C ASP A 98 1.79 5.81 -10.61
N VAL A 99 1.85 6.43 -11.79
CA VAL A 99 1.19 7.70 -12.13
C VAL A 99 -0.16 7.51 -12.82
N SER A 100 -0.73 6.29 -12.77
CA SER A 100 -2.07 6.05 -13.30
C SER A 100 -3.14 6.76 -12.45
N THR A 101 -4.29 7.05 -13.05
CA THR A 101 -5.38 7.78 -12.36
C THR A 101 -5.80 7.05 -11.08
N GLY A 102 -5.67 7.73 -9.94
CA GLY A 102 -6.02 7.19 -8.62
C GLY A 102 -4.89 6.43 -7.92
N ALA A 103 -3.72 6.27 -8.55
CA ALA A 103 -2.53 5.73 -7.91
C ALA A 103 -1.79 6.77 -7.06
N LEU A 104 -0.83 6.32 -6.24
CA LEU A 104 -0.07 7.18 -5.33
C LEU A 104 0.74 8.24 -6.07
N GLY A 105 1.44 7.88 -7.15
CA GLY A 105 2.25 8.82 -7.93
C GLY A 105 1.41 9.96 -8.54
N ALA A 106 0.20 9.65 -9.02
CA ALA A 106 -0.74 10.66 -9.53
C ALA A 106 -1.20 11.62 -8.42
N LYS A 107 -1.42 11.12 -7.21
CA LYS A 107 -1.74 11.98 -6.06
C LYS A 107 -0.59 12.94 -5.76
N ILE A 108 0.63 12.43 -5.62
CA ILE A 108 1.81 13.24 -5.31
C ILE A 108 1.97 14.37 -6.34
N GLN A 109 1.79 14.08 -7.63
CA GLN A 109 1.86 15.10 -8.67
C GLN A 109 0.75 16.17 -8.55
N ASN A 110 -0.46 15.77 -8.14
CA ASN A 110 -1.56 16.71 -7.97
C ASN A 110 -1.33 17.65 -6.79
N GLU A 111 -0.93 17.13 -5.63
CA GLU A 111 -0.68 17.92 -4.42
C GLU A 111 0.47 18.92 -4.68
N LEU A 112 1.59 18.46 -5.27
CA LEU A 112 2.73 19.32 -5.66
C LEU A 112 2.38 20.38 -6.72
N SER A 113 1.28 20.21 -7.47
CA SER A 113 0.83 21.20 -8.47
C SER A 113 0.00 22.33 -7.87
N THR A 114 -0.52 22.13 -6.66
CA THR A 114 -1.29 23.13 -5.89
C THR A 114 -0.74 23.19 -4.47
N PRO A 115 0.44 23.81 -4.25
CA PRO A 115 1.07 23.87 -2.94
C PRO A 115 0.11 24.41 -1.87
N GLY A 116 0.07 23.72 -0.74
CA GLY A 116 -0.92 23.87 0.31
C GLY A 116 -0.95 22.63 1.21
N GLU A 117 -0.52 22.70 2.46
CA GLU A 117 -0.59 21.53 3.38
C GLU A 117 -2.05 21.03 3.53
N ASN A 118 -2.36 19.90 2.89
CA ASN A 118 -3.63 19.19 3.06
C ASN A 118 -3.44 17.91 3.87
N LEU A 119 -3.62 18.03 5.18
CA LEU A 119 -3.47 16.90 6.11
C LEU A 119 -4.71 16.01 6.19
N THR A 120 -5.72 16.24 5.35
CA THR A 120 -6.91 15.39 5.31
C THR A 120 -6.63 14.17 4.44
N PRO A 121 -6.74 12.94 4.98
CA PRO A 121 -6.59 11.74 4.17
C PRO A 121 -7.58 11.70 3.01
N ASP A 122 -7.16 11.22 1.85
CA ASP A 122 -8.08 11.01 0.73
C ASP A 122 -8.98 9.78 0.95
N GLY A 123 -9.78 9.44 -0.07
CA GLY A 123 -10.64 8.25 -0.06
C GLY A 123 -9.88 6.91 0.07
N ASN A 124 -8.56 6.92 -0.10
CA ASN A 124 -7.66 5.78 0.06
C ASN A 124 -6.75 5.92 1.30
N GLY A 125 -7.09 6.83 2.24
CA GLY A 125 -6.35 6.98 3.49
C GLY A 125 -4.96 7.62 3.36
N ARG A 126 -4.59 8.13 2.17
CA ARG A 126 -3.25 8.68 1.91
C ARG A 126 -3.16 10.12 2.38
N VAL A 127 -2.01 10.51 2.92
CA VAL A 127 -1.64 11.90 3.20
C VAL A 127 -0.30 12.21 2.54
N VAL A 128 -0.22 13.34 1.85
CA VAL A 128 1.02 13.85 1.23
C VAL A 128 1.36 15.12 1.98
N TYR A 129 2.51 15.15 2.65
CA TYR A 129 3.01 16.30 3.38
C TYR A 129 3.95 17.08 2.49
N GLU A 130 3.66 18.37 2.33
CA GLU A 130 4.45 19.31 1.55
C GLU A 130 4.49 20.60 2.34
N ARG A 131 5.65 21.22 2.56
CA ARG A 131 5.68 22.48 3.34
C ARG A 131 5.19 23.64 2.47
N ASP A 132 4.33 24.51 3.01
CA ASP A 132 3.95 25.78 2.38
C ASP A 132 5.11 26.78 2.25
#